data_AF-A0A7Y7NE76-F1
#
_entry.id   AF-A0A7Y7NE76-F1
#
_cell.length_a   1.000
_cell.length_b   1.000
_cell.length_c   1.000
_cell.angle_alpha   90.00
_cell.angle_beta   90.00
_cell.angle_gamma   90.00
#
_symmetry.space_group_name_H-M   'P 1'
#
loop_
_entity.id
_entity.type
_entity.pdbx_description
1 polymer ?
#
loop_
_entity_poly.entity_id
_entity_poly.type
_entity_poly.pdbx_seq_one_letter_code
_entity_poly.pdbx_strand_id
1 'polypeptide(L)'
;VLMGDQLKFTARVVYTGKTTITVQCDIQRFGRNAGDKALSNSCLFTFRNVDQEMNPQPVPFIYPVTYAEDARFLNAYRQRVD
;
A
#
# COMPACT_ATOMS: atom_id res chain seq x y z
N VAL A 1 9.73 -14.63 -9.87
CA VAL A 1 9.75 -13.70 -11.03
C VAL A 1 10.89 -14.15 -11.93
N LEU A 2 10.66 -14.25 -13.24
CA LEU A 2 11.64 -14.62 -14.26
C LEU A 2 11.97 -13.39 -15.12
N MET A 3 13.15 -13.40 -15.75
CA MET A 3 13.53 -12.34 -16.67
C MET A 3 12.56 -12.30 -17.86
N GLY A 4 12.02 -11.11 -18.12
CA GLY A 4 11.06 -10.90 -19.20
C GLY A 4 9.59 -11.12 -18.82
N ASP A 5 9.29 -11.34 -17.53
CA ASP A 5 7.93 -11.18 -17.01
C ASP A 5 7.56 -9.69 -16.87
N GLN A 6 6.27 -9.39 -17.00
CA GLN A 6 5.76 -8.07 -16.66
C GLN A 6 5.24 -8.07 -15.22
N LEU A 7 5.62 -7.05 -14.45
CA LEU A 7 5.09 -6.82 -13.11
C LEU A 7 4.18 -5.59 -13.12
N LYS A 8 2.98 -5.74 -12.56
CA LYS A 8 2.07 -4.63 -12.29
C LYS A 8 2.07 -4.34 -10.80
N PHE A 9 2.44 -3.11 -10.46
CA PHE A 9 2.38 -2.60 -9.11
C PHE A 9 1.13 -1.74 -8.97
N THR A 10 0.31 -2.04 -7.96
CA THR A 10 -0.85 -1.21 -7.63
C THR A 10 -0.66 -0.70 -6.21
N ALA A 11 -0.34 0.59 -6.08
CA ALA A 11 -0.16 1.25 -4.81
C ALA A 11 -1.38 2.09 -4.44
N ARG A 12 -1.78 2.07 -3.16
CA ARG A 12 -2.86 2.90 -2.63
C ARG A 12 -2.64 3.23 -1.15
N VAL A 13 -3.05 4.41 -0.72
CA VAL A 13 -3.07 4.76 0.71
C VAL A 13 -4.20 3.97 1.37
N VAL A 14 -3.88 3.24 2.43
CA VAL A 14 -4.85 2.38 3.15
C VAL A 14 -5.09 2.85 4.58
N TYR A 15 -4.18 3.64 5.14
CA TYR A 15 -4.36 4.22 6.48
C TYR A 15 -3.58 5.53 6.60
N THR A 16 -4.08 6.45 7.42
CA THR A 16 -3.45 7.74 7.73
C THR A 16 -3.44 7.96 9.23
N GLY A 17 -2.26 8.18 9.81
CA GLY A 17 -2.11 8.68 11.18
C GLY A 17 -1.99 10.20 11.20
N LYS A 18 -1.54 10.76 12.33
CA LYS A 18 -1.37 12.23 12.47
C LYS A 18 -0.38 12.82 11.46
N THR A 19 0.77 12.18 11.26
CA THR A 19 1.88 12.67 10.40
C THR A 19 2.42 11.61 9.43
N THR A 20 1.74 10.47 9.32
CA THR A 20 2.21 9.33 8.53
C THR A 20 1.10 8.75 7.68
N ILE A 21 1.46 8.21 6.53
CA ILE A 21 0.57 7.44 5.66
C ILE A 21 1.07 6.00 5.58
N THR A 22 0.15 5.05 5.49
CA THR A 22 0.44 3.65 5.18
C THR A 22 -0.06 3.35 3.78
N VAL A 23 0.84 2.87 2.94
CA VAL A 23 0.60 2.55 1.53
C VAL A 23 0.68 1.05 1.34
N GLN A 24 -0.40 0.45 0.83
CA GLN A 24 -0.39 -0.94 0.38
C GLN A 24 0.05 -1.00 -1.07
N CYS A 25 1.01 -1.87 -1.37
CA CYS A 25 1.46 -2.16 -2.73
C CYS A 25 1.17 -3.63 -3.06
N ASP A 26 0.28 -3.85 -4.03
CA ASP A 26 0.01 -5.18 -4.58
C ASP A 26 0.84 -5.39 -5.83
N ILE A 27 1.56 -6.52 -5.87
CA ILE A 27 2.40 -6.89 -7.00
C ILE A 27 1.77 -8.08 -7.71
N GLN A 28 1.45 -7.89 -8.97
CA GLN A 28 0.91 -8.92 -9.86
C GLN A 28 1.94 -9.25 -10.93
N ARG A 29 2.24 -10.55 -11.07
CA ARG A 29 3.09 -11.05 -12.14
C ARG A 29 2.22 -11.47 -13.32
N PHE A 30 2.64 -11.08 -14.51
CA PHE A 30 2.08 -11.50 -15.78
C PHE A 30 3.16 -12.25 -16.57
N GLY A 31 2.95 -13.55 -16.75
CA GLY A 31 3.80 -14.39 -17.60
C GLY A 31 3.59 -14.09 -19.10
N ARG A 32 4.53 -14.53 -19.94
CA ARG A 32 4.47 -14.34 -21.40
C ARG A 32 3.36 -15.14 -22.08
N ASN A 33 2.94 -16.25 -21.48
CA ASN A 33 1.83 -17.05 -21.95
C ASN A 33 0.54 -16.47 -21.33
N ALA A 34 -0.42 -16.11 -22.19
CA ALA A 34 -1.69 -15.55 -21.77
C ALA A 34 -2.45 -16.54 -20.86
N GLY A 35 -2.37 -16.37 -19.54
CA GLY A 35 -3.05 -17.23 -18.57
C GLY A 35 -2.44 -17.22 -17.18
N ASP A 36 -1.13 -17.04 -17.04
CA ASP A 36 -0.46 -17.04 -15.73
C ASP A 36 -0.53 -15.67 -15.04
N LYS A 37 -1.65 -15.44 -14.35
CA LYS A 37 -1.81 -14.34 -13.38
C LYS A 37 -1.64 -14.89 -11.98
N ALA A 38 -0.46 -14.68 -11.39
CA ALA A 38 -0.22 -14.97 -9.98
C ALA A 38 -0.11 -13.66 -9.20
N LEU A 39 -0.92 -13.51 -8.14
CA LEU A 39 -0.69 -12.47 -7.14
C LEU A 39 0.64 -12.83 -6.46
N SER A 40 1.67 -12.00 -6.65
CA SER A 40 3.01 -12.35 -6.20
C SER A 40 3.23 -12.00 -4.73
N ASN A 41 2.70 -10.85 -4.27
CA ASN A 41 2.77 -10.43 -2.88
C ASN A 41 2.00 -9.11 -2.67
N SER A 42 1.59 -8.86 -1.43
CA SER A 42 1.14 -7.55 -0.94
C SER A 42 2.07 -7.11 0.17
N CYS A 43 2.52 -5.86 0.15
CA CYS A 43 3.33 -5.26 1.20
C CYS A 43 2.76 -3.92 1.66
N LEU A 44 3.08 -3.54 2.90
CA LEU A 44 2.68 -2.29 3.51
C LEU A 44 3.93 -1.46 3.80
N PHE A 45 3.91 -0.20 3.36
CA PHE A 45 4.95 0.78 3.60
C PHE A 45 4.41 1.93 4.43
N THR A 46 5.17 2.38 5.42
CA THR A 46 4.81 3.57 6.20
C THR A 46 5.72 4.72 5.81
N PHE A 47 5.12 5.82 5.37
CA PHE A 47 5.82 7.06 5.05
C PHE A 47 5.46 8.12 6.07
N ARG A 48 6.45 8.93 6.47
CA ARG A 48 6.24 10.10 7.33
C ARG A 48 6.33 11.36 6.47
N ASN A 49 5.35 12.24 6.63
CA ASN A 49 5.39 13.55 5.99
C ASN A 49 6.32 14.47 6.80
N VAL A 50 7.27 15.11 6.14
CA VAL A 50 8.26 16.00 6.76
C VAL A 50 8.50 17.24 5.89
N ASP A 51 8.93 18.34 6.50
CA ASP A 51 9.38 19.54 5.80
C ASP A 51 10.89 19.49 5.46
N GLN A 52 11.44 20.59 4.95
CA GLN A 52 12.86 20.72 4.57
C GLN A 52 13.81 20.57 5.77
N GLU A 53 13.33 20.83 6.98
CA GLU A 53 14.08 20.72 8.23
C GLU A 53 13.86 19.35 8.91
N MET A 54 13.19 18.42 8.23
CA MET A 54 12.84 17.08 8.72
C MET A 54 11.81 17.08 9.87
N ASN A 55 11.08 18.17 10.08
CA ASN A 55 10.03 18.20 11.11
C ASN A 55 8.77 17.48 10.61
N PRO A 56 8.12 16.63 11.44
CA PRO A 56 6.90 15.92 11.04
C PRO A 56 5.73 16.86 10.75
N GLN A 57 5.15 16.73 9.56
CA GLN A 57 4.02 17.53 9.11
C GLN A 57 2.72 16.72 9.12
N PRO A 58 1.56 17.35 9.42
CA PRO A 58 0.28 16.64 9.41
C PRO A 58 -0.04 16.10 8.01
N VAL A 59 -0.80 15.01 7.96
CA VAL A 59 -1.32 14.46 6.69
C VAL A 59 -2.85 14.51 6.68
N PRO A 60 -3.49 14.68 5.51
CA PRO A 60 -4.94 14.56 5.40
C PRO A 60 -5.42 13.18 5.83
N PHE A 61 -6.53 13.13 6.57
CA PHE A 61 -7.15 11.86 6.93
C PHE A 61 -7.90 11.25 5.75
N ILE A 62 -7.79 9.94 5.59
CA ILE A 62 -8.65 9.19 4.67
C ILE A 62 -9.72 8.44 5.46
N TYR A 63 -10.89 8.31 4.84
CA TYR A 63 -11.99 7.50 5.36
C TYR A 63 -12.37 6.48 4.27
N PRO A 64 -12.36 5.17 4.59
CA PRO A 64 -12.83 4.15 3.66
C PRO A 64 -14.32 4.35 3.36
N VAL A 65 -14.72 4.11 2.10
CA VAL A 65 -16.12 4.26 1.65
C VAL A 65 -16.72 2.96 1.14
N THR A 66 -15.93 1.88 1.13
CA THR A 66 -16.36 0.53 0.74
C THR A 66 -15.89 -0.51 1.75
N TYR A 67 -16.60 -1.64 1.86
CA TYR A 67 -16.20 -2.76 2.73
C TYR A 67 -14.78 -3.28 2.44
N ALA A 68 -14.36 -3.25 1.18
CA ALA A 68 -13.01 -3.65 0.80
C ALA A 68 -11.95 -2.65 1.29
N GLU A 69 -12.27 -1.36 1.33
CA GLU A 69 -11.40 -0.34 1.92
C GLU A 69 -11.38 -0.42 3.44
N ASP A 70 -12.52 -0.67 4.09
CA ASP A 70 -12.60 -0.90 5.53
C ASP A 70 -11.67 -2.04 5.97
N ALA A 71 -11.72 -3.17 5.26
CA ALA A 71 -10.87 -4.31 5.56
C ALA A 71 -9.37 -3.97 5.45
N ARG A 72 -8.99 -3.19 4.43
CA ARG A 72 -7.60 -2.71 4.25
C ARG A 72 -7.20 -1.72 5.33
N PHE A 73 -8.08 -0.79 5.67
CA PHE A 73 -7.87 0.20 6.71
C PHE A 73 -7.65 -0.46 8.07
N LEU A 74 -8.51 -1.42 8.44
CA LEU A 74 -8.39 -2.17 9.70
C LEU A 74 -7.11 -3.03 9.75
N ASN A 75 -6.74 -3.68 8.65
CA ASN A 75 -5.49 -4.46 8.58
C ASN A 75 -4.26 -3.55 8.79
N ALA A 76 -4.19 -2.44 8.05
CA ALA A 76 -3.12 -1.47 8.19
C ALA A 76 -3.06 -0.82 9.58
N TYR A 77 -4.21 -0.58 10.21
CA TYR A 77 -4.29 -0.10 11.58
C TYR A 77 -3.70 -1.12 12.57
N ARG A 78 -4.10 -2.40 12.49
CA ARG A 78 -3.61 -3.46 13.38
C ARG A 78 -2.09 -3.63 13.29
N GLN A 79 -1.56 -3.70 12.06
CA GLN A 79 -0.12 -3.84 11.82
C GLN A 79 0.72 -2.67 12.39
N ARG A 80 0.10 -1.51 12.64
CA ARG A 80 0.79 -0.36 13.25
C ARG A 80 0.74 -0.39 14.79
N VAL A 81 -0.31 -0.98 15.35
CA VAL A 81 -0.53 -1.02 16.81
C VAL A 81 0.23 -2.20 17.45
N ASP A 82 0.37 -3.29 16.72
CA ASP A 82 1.25 -4.43 17.06
C ASP A 82 2.73 -4.08 16.90
#